data_AF-A0A1U7NLW8-F1
#
_entry.id   AF-A0A1U7NLW8-F1
#
_cell.length_a   1.000
_cell.length_b   1.000
_cell.length_c   1.000
_cell.angle_alpha   90.00
_cell.angle_beta   90.00
_cell.angle_gamma   90.00
#
_symmetry.space_group_name_H-M   'P 1'
#
loop_
_entity.id
_entity.type
_entity.pdbx_description
1 polymer ?
#
loop_
_entity_poly.entity_id
_entity_poly.type
_entity_poly.pdbx_seq_one_letter_code
_entity_poly.pdbx_strand_id
1 'polypeptide(L)'
;MAKQYDKEFKEQVIQYVLDHPDLAYTQIAQQFGVHDTTVGGWVKSYKNHGDQVVVRGSGNYASDEAKEIAHLKKQLRDTQDALNVLKKAISILGK
;
A
#
# COMPACT_ATOMS: atom_id res chain seq x y z
N MET A 1 7.02 -18.35 -0.55
CA MET A 1 6.68 -16.95 -0.90
C MET A 1 5.34 -16.61 -0.26
N ALA A 2 5.18 -15.40 0.27
CA ALA A 2 3.86 -14.95 0.74
C ALA A 2 2.95 -14.71 -0.46
N LYS A 3 1.76 -15.32 -0.48
CA LYS A 3 0.75 -15.10 -1.53
C LYS A 3 0.27 -13.65 -1.40
N GLN A 4 0.48 -12.85 -2.45
CA GLN A 4 -0.04 -11.49 -2.50
C GLN A 4 -1.45 -11.51 -3.09
N TYR A 5 -2.32 -10.69 -2.51
CA TYR A 5 -3.67 -10.46 -3.00
C TYR A 5 -3.76 -8.99 -3.38
N ASP A 6 -4.41 -8.70 -4.51
CA ASP A 6 -4.67 -7.33 -4.93
C ASP A 6 -5.65 -6.62 -3.98
N LYS A 7 -5.83 -5.32 -4.22
CA LYS A 7 -6.67 -4.45 -3.37
C LYS A 7 -8.13 -4.81 -3.50
N GLU A 8 -8.58 -5.01 -4.73
CA GLU A 8 -9.98 -5.25 -5.07
C GLU A 8 -10.48 -6.56 -4.42
N PHE A 9 -9.69 -7.63 -4.47
CA PHE A 9 -10.02 -8.88 -3.81
C PHE A 9 -10.15 -8.73 -2.30
N LYS A 10 -9.22 -7.99 -1.66
CA LYS A 10 -9.31 -7.75 -0.22
C LYS A 10 -10.51 -6.88 0.15
N GLU A 11 -10.84 -5.88 -0.67
CA GLU A 11 -12.03 -5.05 -0.50
C GLU A 11 -13.31 -5.88 -0.58
N GLN A 12 -13.42 -6.77 -1.58
CA GLN A 12 -14.55 -7.69 -1.68
C GLN A 12 -14.70 -8.57 -0.45
N VAL A 13 -13.60 -9.15 0.04
CA VAL A 13 -13.64 -10.01 1.24
C VAL A 13 -14.04 -9.22 2.48
N ILE A 14 -13.49 -8.02 2.67
CA ILE A 14 -13.85 -7.18 3.83
C ILE A 14 -15.30 -6.72 3.75
N GLN A 15 -15.77 -6.28 2.58
CA GLN A 15 -17.16 -5.92 2.38
C GLN A 15 -18.09 -7.08 2.74
N TYR A 16 -17.76 -8.30 2.28
CA TYR A 16 -18.54 -9.48 2.61
C TYR A 16 -18.60 -9.77 4.11
N VAL A 17 -17.49 -9.55 4.84
CA VAL A 17 -17.46 -9.66 6.31
C VAL A 17 -18.36 -8.62 6.97
N LEU A 18 -18.40 -7.39 6.46
CA LEU A 18 -19.24 -6.32 7.00
C LEU A 18 -20.73 -6.56 6.73
N ASP A 19 -21.05 -7.12 5.56
CA ASP A 19 -22.42 -7.44 5.16
C ASP A 19 -22.98 -8.66 5.92
N HIS A 20 -22.10 -9.56 6.41
CA HIS A 20 -22.47 -10.80 7.10
C HIS A 20 -21.78 -10.94 8.46
N PRO A 21 -22.15 -10.11 9.46
CA PRO A 21 -21.52 -10.10 10.78
C PRO A 21 -21.76 -11.39 11.59
N ASP A 22 -22.73 -12.21 11.19
CA ASP A 22 -23.10 -13.49 11.78
C ASP A 22 -22.26 -14.68 11.27
N LEU A 23 -21.59 -14.52 10.12
CA LEU A 23 -20.74 -15.57 9.56
C LEU A 23 -19.37 -15.62 10.23
N ALA A 24 -18.91 -16.83 10.52
CA ALA A 24 -17.56 -17.03 11.05
C ALA A 24 -16.51 -16.80 9.96
N TYR A 25 -15.33 -16.27 10.34
CA TYR A 25 -14.21 -16.08 9.40
C TYR A 25 -13.78 -17.37 8.71
N THR A 26 -13.99 -18.53 9.32
CA THR A 26 -13.72 -19.84 8.71
C THR A 26 -14.62 -20.11 7.50
N GLN A 27 -15.91 -19.75 7.57
CA GLN A 27 -16.86 -19.92 6.48
C GLN A 27 -16.56 -18.96 5.33
N ILE A 28 -16.30 -17.69 5.66
CA ILE A 28 -15.92 -16.67 4.68
C ILE A 28 -14.61 -17.07 3.99
N ALA A 29 -13.61 -17.51 4.75
CA ALA A 29 -12.33 -17.94 4.21
C ALA A 29 -12.45 -19.13 3.25
N GLN A 30 -13.31 -20.10 3.55
CA GLN A 30 -13.62 -21.21 2.64
C GLN A 30 -14.22 -20.72 1.32
N GLN A 31 -15.18 -19.79 1.38
CA GLN A 31 -15.83 -19.23 0.20
C GLN A 31 -14.86 -18.48 -0.73
N PHE A 32 -13.93 -17.72 -0.16
CA PHE A 32 -12.96 -16.94 -0.92
C PHE A 32 -11.62 -17.67 -1.19
N GLY A 33 -11.48 -18.92 -0.74
CA GLY A 33 -10.26 -19.71 -0.95
C GLY A 33 -9.02 -19.14 -0.26
N VAL A 34 -9.21 -18.53 0.92
CA VAL A 34 -8.14 -17.96 1.76
C VAL A 34 -8.10 -18.65 3.13
N HIS A 35 -7.09 -18.34 3.93
CA HIS A 35 -7.03 -18.83 5.31
C HIS A 35 -7.83 -17.90 6.23
N ASP A 36 -8.52 -18.44 7.23
CA ASP A 36 -9.31 -17.69 8.21
C ASP A 36 -8.51 -16.60 8.96
N THR A 37 -7.28 -16.92 9.37
CA THR A 37 -6.32 -15.98 9.96
C THR A 37 -5.96 -14.83 9.03
N THR A 38 -5.98 -15.06 7.70
CA THR A 38 -5.76 -14.01 6.71
C THR A 38 -6.92 -13.02 6.68
N VAL A 39 -8.16 -13.53 6.71
CA VAL A 39 -9.38 -12.70 6.81
C VAL A 39 -9.36 -11.87 8.09
N GLY A 40 -9.10 -12.50 9.24
CA GLY A 40 -8.99 -11.79 10.52
C GLY A 40 -7.89 -10.72 10.53
N GLY A 41 -6.75 -11.00 9.89
CA GLY A 41 -5.67 -10.03 9.70
C GLY A 41 -6.09 -8.83 8.86
N TRP A 42 -6.85 -9.04 7.78
CA TRP A 42 -7.37 -7.96 6.94
C TRP A 42 -8.39 -7.11 7.67
N VAL A 43 -9.34 -7.72 8.38
CA VAL A 43 -10.33 -6.98 9.19
C VAL A 43 -9.63 -6.12 10.26
N LYS A 44 -8.61 -6.66 10.94
CA LYS A 44 -7.82 -5.90 11.90
C LYS A 44 -7.08 -4.73 11.24
N SER A 45 -6.47 -4.98 10.08
CA SER A 45 -5.78 -3.93 9.32
C SER A 45 -6.76 -2.83 8.90
N TYR A 46 -7.92 -3.19 8.38
CA TYR A 46 -8.96 -2.27 7.96
C TYR A 46 -9.41 -1.34 9.09
N LYS A 47 -9.70 -1.91 10.27
CA LYS A 47 -10.06 -1.13 11.47
C LYS A 47 -8.94 -0.20 11.92
N ASN A 48 -7.68 -0.62 11.82
CA ASN A 48 -6.53 0.19 12.22
C ASN A 48 -6.21 1.33 11.24
N HIS A 49 -6.66 1.26 9.99
CA HIS A 49 -6.38 2.26 8.96
C HIS A 49 -7.63 3.09 8.61
N GLY A 50 -8.56 3.26 9.55
CA GLY A 50 -9.74 4.10 9.38
C GLY A 50 -10.68 3.61 8.28
N ASP A 51 -10.97 2.31 8.30
CA ASP A 51 -11.91 1.67 7.36
C ASP A 51 -11.43 1.71 5.90
N GLN A 52 -10.11 1.58 5.70
CA GLN A 52 -9.49 1.51 4.38
C GLN A 52 -8.72 0.21 4.18
N VAL A 53 -8.91 -0.41 3.01
CA VAL A 53 -8.13 -1.59 2.60
C VAL A 53 -6.78 -1.15 2.07
N VAL A 54 -5.76 -1.42 2.86
CA VAL A 54 -4.37 -1.15 2.50
C VAL A 54 -3.74 -2.41 1.91
N VAL A 55 -3.12 -2.27 0.75
CA VAL A 55 -2.23 -3.29 0.17
C VAL A 55 -0.80 -2.81 0.29
N ARG A 56 0.02 -3.55 1.05
CA ARG A 56 1.47 -3.33 1.03
C ARG A 56 1.97 -3.50 -0.40
N GLY A 57 2.43 -2.40 -1.01
CA GLY A 57 3.22 -2.49 -2.25
C GLY A 57 4.50 -3.29 -2.02
N SER A 58 5.17 -3.70 -3.09
CA SER A 58 6.39 -4.53 -3.08
C SER A 58 7.62 -3.94 -2.37
N GLY A 59 7.49 -2.82 -1.66
CA GLY A 59 8.54 -2.23 -0.83
C GLY A 59 8.26 -2.48 0.64
N ASN A 60 9.28 -2.93 1.38
CA ASN A 60 9.27 -3.07 2.84
C ASN A 60 9.21 -1.71 3.54
N TYR A 61 8.16 -0.93 3.31
CA TYR A 61 7.91 0.31 4.03
C TYR A 61 7.15 0.01 5.31
N ALA A 62 7.56 0.65 6.41
CA ALA A 62 6.98 0.43 7.73
C ALA A 62 5.52 0.89 7.83
N SER A 63 5.13 1.89 7.03
CA SER A 63 3.78 2.44 6.89
C SER A 63 3.58 3.04 5.49
N ASP A 64 2.34 3.40 5.14
CA ASP A 64 2.04 4.14 3.91
C ASP A 64 2.68 5.53 3.93
N GLU A 65 2.68 6.19 5.08
CA GLU A 65 3.40 7.45 5.29
C GLU A 65 4.90 7.28 5.00
N ALA A 66 5.53 6.18 5.45
CA ALA A 66 6.93 5.89 5.16
C ALA A 66 7.20 5.67 3.67
N LYS A 67 6.23 5.07 2.95
CA LYS A 67 6.28 4.90 1.49
C LYS A 67 6.16 6.25 0.78
N GLU A 68 5.23 7.10 1.21
CA GLU A 68 5.03 8.44 0.66
C GLU A 68 6.24 9.34 0.93
N ILE A 69 6.79 9.32 2.14
CA ILE A 69 8.05 10.01 2.48
C ILE A 69 9.19 9.55 1.56
N ALA A 70 9.33 8.24 1.32
CA ALA A 70 10.37 7.73 0.43
C ALA A 70 10.16 8.19 -1.02
N HIS A 71 8.91 8.23 -1.48
CA HIS A 71 8.56 8.73 -2.81
C HIS A 71 8.85 10.22 -2.96
N LEU A 72 8.41 11.05 -2.01
CA LEU A 72 8.65 12.50 -1.99
C LEU A 72 10.15 12.82 -1.93
N LYS A 73 10.92 12.11 -1.10
CA LYS A 73 12.39 12.27 -1.04
C LYS A 73 13.05 11.99 -2.39
N LYS A 74 12.58 10.97 -3.12
CA LYS A 74 13.09 10.67 -4.46
C LYS A 74 12.77 11.80 -5.44
N GLN A 75 11.53 12.26 -5.49
CA GLN A 75 11.15 13.38 -6.37
C GLN A 75 11.94 14.65 -6.08
N LEU A 76 12.15 14.97 -4.81
CA LEU A 76 12.93 16.14 -4.39
C LEU A 76 14.38 16.04 -4.86
N ARG A 77 15.00 14.86 -4.73
CA ARG A 77 16.35 14.62 -5.23
C ARG A 77 16.42 14.78 -6.75
N ASP A 78 15.53 14.15 -7.48
CA ASP A 78 15.55 14.17 -8.95
C ASP A 78 15.34 15.61 -9.48
N THR A 79 14.49 16.40 -8.80
CA THR A 79 14.29 17.84 -9.10
C THR A 79 15.52 18.66 -8.79
N GLN A 80 16.17 18.41 -7.65
CA GLN A 80 17.39 19.11 -7.25
C GLN A 80 18.54 18.81 -8.20
N ASP A 81 18.67 17.57 -8.65
CA ASP A 81 19.67 17.15 -9.63
C ASP A 81 19.42 17.82 -10.99
N ALA A 82 18.16 17.88 -11.45
CA ALA A 82 17.81 18.62 -12.65
C ALA A 82 18.19 20.11 -12.55
N LEU A 83 17.89 20.77 -11.42
CA LEU A 83 18.30 22.16 -11.18
C LEU A 83 19.83 22.32 -11.20
N ASN A 84 20.57 21.37 -10.61
CA ASN A 84 22.03 21.41 -10.59
C ASN A 84 22.61 21.29 -12.00
N VAL A 85 22.07 20.41 -12.83
CA VAL A 85 22.46 20.27 -14.24
C VAL A 85 22.20 21.56 -15.01
N LEU A 86 21.01 22.16 -14.86
CA LEU A 86 20.67 23.42 -15.52
C LEU A 86 21.59 24.57 -15.11
N LYS A 87 21.87 24.71 -13.80
CA LYS A 87 22.80 25.72 -13.29
C LYS A 87 24.21 25.54 -13.86
N LYS A 88 24.69 24.29 -13.94
CA LYS A 88 26.00 23.98 -14.56
C LYS A 88 26.02 24.36 -16.03
N ALA A 89 24.96 24.04 -16.79
CA ALA A 89 24.87 24.39 -18.20
C ALA A 89 24.91 25.91 -18.42
N ILE A 90 24.15 26.69 -17.65
CA ILE A 90 24.18 28.16 -17.72
C ILE A 90 25.57 28.70 -17.40
N SER A 91 26.23 28.17 -16.36
CA SER A 91 27.59 28.61 -15.98
C SER A 91 28.66 28.28 -17.04
N ILE A 92 28.45 27.25 -17.85
CA ILE A 92 29.34 26.89 -18.96
C ILE A 92 29.07 27.80 -20.17
N LEU A 93 27.80 28.08 -20.47
CA LEU A 93 27.38 28.92 -21.61
C LEU A 93 27.60 30.43 -21.38
N GLY A 94 27.65 30.87 -20.12
CA GLY A 94 27.92 32.26 -19.73
C GLY A 94 29.40 32.60 -19.58
N LYS A 95 30.30 31.68 -19.93
CA LYS A 95 31.75 31.92 -20.10
C LYS A 95 32.08 32.02 -21.58
#